data_AF-A0A955RZH1-F1
#
_entry.id   AF-A0A955RZH1-F1
#
_cell.length_a   1.000
_cell.length_b   1.000
_cell.length_c   1.000
_cell.angle_alpha   90.00
_cell.angle_beta   90.00
_cell.angle_gamma   90.00
#
_symmetry.space_group_name_H-M   'P 1'
#
loop_
_entity.id
_entity.type
_entity.pdbx_description
1 polymer ?
#
loop_
_entity_poly.entity_id
_entity_poly.type
_entity_poly.pdbx_seq_one_letter_code
_entity_poly.pdbx_strand_id
1 'polypeptide(L)'
;KKALKSGASKVYCLNLQKELIENYALPALKAGALYESKYNLACALSRPLIAEKQVEVARKEKAQGLVHGCTGKGNDQVRFEVTYRLMEPKMEVIAPVRVWEFKTRDEEIDYAKAQGIPVPVTKKSPYSIDTNVYGRAIECGVLEDPWKEPPEDIYKLTTDPKKAPNTPAYVEIEFTQGVPKKIDGTAYQPLELVKRLNEIGGKHGVGRTDMIENRLVGIKSREIYENPAGTILHLAIRDLESLVLDRESLRFKEALSLKYAELTYNGLWWTPLKAQLDAYFEKYHE
;
A
#
# COMPACT_ATOMS: atom_id res chain seq x y z
N LYS A 1 -18.19 15.83 -2.65
CA LYS A 1 -19.42 16.36 -1.98
C LYS A 1 -19.19 16.65 -0.49
N LYS A 2 -18.82 15.67 0.35
CA LYS A 2 -18.57 15.91 1.79
C LYS A 2 -17.54 17.02 2.05
N ALA A 3 -16.38 16.96 1.41
CA ALA A 3 -15.33 17.98 1.56
C ALA A 3 -15.81 19.43 1.27
N LEU A 4 -16.60 19.63 0.21
CA LEU A 4 -17.21 20.95 -0.08
C LEU A 4 -18.15 21.40 1.04
N LYS A 5 -19.01 20.49 1.53
CA LYS A 5 -19.91 20.77 2.67
C LYS A 5 -19.15 21.04 3.98
N SER A 6 -17.93 20.54 4.10
CA SER A 6 -17.03 20.78 5.23
C SER A 6 -16.14 22.02 5.05
N GLY A 7 -16.38 22.85 4.03
CA GLY A 7 -15.69 24.15 3.86
C GLY A 7 -14.56 24.18 2.82
N ALA A 8 -14.29 23.08 2.10
CA ALA A 8 -13.29 23.11 1.04
C ALA A 8 -13.73 24.02 -0.13
N SER A 9 -12.86 24.95 -0.55
CA SER A 9 -13.11 25.83 -1.70
C SER A 9 -13.08 25.08 -3.05
N LYS A 10 -12.25 24.03 -3.15
CA LYS A 10 -12.13 23.15 -4.31
C LYS A 10 -11.89 21.71 -3.84
N VAL A 11 -12.32 20.75 -4.66
CA VAL A 11 -12.10 19.32 -4.42
C VAL A 11 -11.60 18.65 -5.69
N TYR A 12 -10.46 17.98 -5.59
CA TYR A 12 -9.87 17.17 -6.64
C TYR A 12 -10.09 15.69 -6.33
N CYS A 13 -10.80 14.98 -7.23
CA CYS A 13 -10.99 13.53 -7.15
C CYS A 13 -10.27 12.88 -8.32
N LEU A 14 -9.04 12.41 -8.09
CA LEU A 14 -8.20 11.80 -9.13
C LEU A 14 -8.35 10.28 -9.09
N ASN A 15 -8.52 9.65 -10.25
CA ASN A 15 -8.47 8.18 -10.36
C ASN A 15 -7.02 7.74 -10.60
N LEU A 16 -6.35 7.30 -9.55
CA LEU A 16 -4.92 6.95 -9.56
C LEU A 16 -4.67 5.43 -9.54
N GLN A 17 -5.70 4.62 -9.74
CA GLN A 17 -5.58 3.16 -9.62
C GLN A 17 -4.61 2.56 -10.65
N LYS A 18 -4.69 3.04 -11.90
CA LYS A 18 -3.79 2.59 -12.97
C LYS A 18 -2.34 2.96 -12.66
N GLU A 19 -2.12 4.21 -12.26
CA GLU A 19 -0.81 4.74 -11.89
C GLU A 19 -0.21 4.01 -10.69
N LEU A 20 -1.01 3.69 -9.66
CA LEU A 20 -0.57 2.89 -8.52
C LEU A 20 -0.07 1.51 -8.94
N ILE A 21 -0.77 0.84 -9.86
CA ILE A 21 -0.32 -0.48 -10.31
C ILE A 21 0.91 -0.37 -11.19
N GLU A 22 0.87 0.47 -12.22
CA GLU A 22 1.91 0.54 -13.25
C GLU A 22 3.21 1.15 -12.76
N ASN A 23 3.13 2.23 -11.97
CA ASN A 23 4.30 3.02 -11.60
C ASN A 23 4.81 2.72 -10.19
N TYR A 24 4.06 1.94 -9.38
CA TYR A 24 4.44 1.65 -8.00
C TYR A 24 4.44 0.14 -7.70
N ALA A 25 3.31 -0.54 -7.88
CA ALA A 25 3.20 -1.97 -7.53
C ALA A 25 4.03 -2.87 -8.46
N LEU A 26 4.01 -2.64 -9.78
CA LEU A 26 4.78 -3.44 -10.73
C LEU A 26 6.31 -3.26 -10.59
N PRO A 27 6.86 -2.04 -10.40
CA PRO A 27 8.27 -1.89 -10.07
C PRO A 27 8.68 -2.62 -8.80
N ALA A 28 7.86 -2.55 -7.73
CA ALA A 28 8.11 -3.29 -6.49
C ALA A 28 8.04 -4.82 -6.69
N LEU A 29 7.12 -5.30 -7.53
CA LEU A 29 7.02 -6.71 -7.92
C LEU A 29 8.27 -7.17 -8.68
N LYS A 30 8.71 -6.42 -9.71
CA LYS A 30 9.93 -6.71 -10.49
C LYS A 30 11.16 -6.78 -9.58
N ALA A 31 11.23 -5.87 -8.62
CA ALA A 31 12.27 -5.84 -7.60
C ALA A 31 12.18 -7.01 -6.60
N GLY A 32 11.08 -7.77 -6.56
CA GLY A 32 10.87 -8.81 -5.54
C GLY A 32 10.70 -8.25 -4.13
N ALA A 33 10.20 -7.01 -3.99
CA ALA A 33 10.16 -6.30 -2.72
C ALA A 33 9.11 -6.88 -1.75
N LEU A 34 9.60 -7.51 -0.67
CA LEU A 34 8.80 -7.97 0.46
C LEU A 34 9.43 -7.47 1.77
N TYR A 35 8.75 -6.58 2.48
CA TYR A 35 9.21 -6.08 3.76
C TYR A 35 9.17 -7.19 4.81
N GLU A 36 10.31 -7.39 5.48
CA GLU A 36 10.56 -8.49 6.43
C GLU A 36 10.10 -9.85 5.87
N SER A 37 10.34 -10.05 4.56
CA SER A 37 10.03 -11.27 3.80
C SER A 37 8.54 -11.65 3.71
N LYS A 38 7.63 -10.80 4.18
CA LYS A 38 6.19 -11.11 4.27
C LYS A 38 5.28 -10.06 3.65
N TYR A 39 5.54 -8.78 3.88
CA TYR A 39 4.63 -7.70 3.46
C TYR A 39 5.01 -7.13 2.09
N ASN A 40 4.10 -7.27 1.11
CA ASN A 40 4.22 -6.72 -0.25
C ASN A 40 4.00 -5.21 -0.38
N LEU A 41 4.03 -4.48 0.74
CA LEU A 41 4.04 -3.01 0.75
C LEU A 41 2.78 -2.35 0.18
N ALA A 42 1.65 -3.06 0.05
CA ALA A 42 0.47 -2.56 -0.65
C ALA A 42 0.01 -1.17 -0.22
N CYS A 43 -0.08 -0.93 1.09
CA CYS A 43 -0.45 0.37 1.62
C CYS A 43 0.72 1.36 1.52
N ALA A 44 1.95 0.94 1.82
CA ALA A 44 3.14 1.79 1.76
C ALA A 44 3.37 2.41 0.37
N LEU A 45 3.18 1.63 -0.71
CA LEU A 45 3.33 2.04 -2.11
C LEU A 45 2.39 3.18 -2.52
N SER A 46 1.21 3.28 -1.91
CA SER A 46 0.25 4.33 -2.25
C SER A 46 0.61 5.71 -1.69
N ARG A 47 1.38 5.78 -0.60
CA ARG A 47 1.71 7.06 0.07
C ARG A 47 2.51 8.01 -0.81
N PRO A 48 3.63 7.59 -1.45
CA PRO A 48 4.38 8.49 -2.33
C PRO A 48 3.53 8.99 -3.52
N LEU A 49 2.63 8.16 -4.05
CA LEU A 49 1.69 8.59 -5.12
C LEU A 49 0.69 9.64 -4.62
N ILE A 50 0.06 9.42 -3.47
CA ILE A 50 -0.89 10.41 -2.92
C ILE A 50 -0.15 11.71 -2.62
N ALA A 51 1.04 11.61 -2.01
CA ALA A 51 1.86 12.76 -1.67
C ALA A 51 2.29 13.56 -2.91
N GLU A 52 2.74 12.87 -3.96
CA GLU A 52 3.07 13.46 -5.26
C GLU A 52 1.89 14.24 -5.83
N LYS A 53 0.70 13.63 -5.91
CA LYS A 53 -0.49 14.30 -6.45
C LYS A 53 -0.97 15.46 -5.57
N GLN A 54 -0.76 15.41 -4.26
CA GLN A 54 -1.01 16.56 -3.40
C GLN A 54 -0.06 17.72 -3.70
N VAL A 55 1.23 17.46 -3.94
CA VAL A 55 2.19 18.49 -4.36
C VAL A 55 1.83 19.08 -5.72
N GLU A 56 1.46 18.25 -6.70
CA GLU A 56 1.02 18.70 -8.03
C GLU A 56 -0.21 19.64 -7.93
N VAL A 57 -1.22 19.25 -7.15
CA VAL A 57 -2.41 20.08 -6.92
C VAL A 57 -2.06 21.36 -6.16
N ALA A 58 -1.20 21.29 -5.14
CA ALA A 58 -0.74 22.45 -4.39
C ALA A 58 -0.03 23.47 -5.29
N ARG A 59 0.84 23.02 -6.20
CA ARG A 59 1.49 23.87 -7.20
C ARG A 59 0.48 24.52 -8.13
N LYS A 60 -0.47 23.74 -8.66
CA LYS A 60 -1.53 24.24 -9.54
C LYS A 60 -2.39 25.32 -8.87
N GLU A 61 -2.70 25.14 -7.59
CA GLU A 61 -3.52 26.06 -6.81
C GLU A 61 -2.71 27.17 -6.13
N LYS A 62 -1.38 27.19 -6.30
CA LYS A 62 -0.45 28.10 -5.63
C LYS A 62 -0.64 28.09 -4.10
N ALA A 63 -0.89 26.92 -3.54
CA ALA A 63 -1.07 26.74 -2.10
C ALA A 63 0.23 27.05 -1.34
N GLN A 64 0.09 27.53 -0.11
CA GLN A 64 1.23 27.87 0.76
C GLN A 64 1.73 26.67 1.59
N GLY A 65 0.88 25.67 1.76
CA GLY A 65 1.16 24.51 2.60
C GLY A 65 0.44 23.25 2.13
N LEU A 66 0.93 22.11 2.60
CA LEU A 66 0.36 20.77 2.45
C LEU A 66 -0.16 20.29 3.80
N VAL A 67 -1.24 19.51 3.77
CA VAL A 67 -1.88 18.98 4.99
C VAL A 67 -2.12 17.49 4.84
N HIS A 68 -1.82 16.71 5.88
CA HIS A 68 -2.18 15.30 5.97
C HIS A 68 -2.69 14.93 7.37
N GLY A 69 -3.49 13.85 7.44
CA GLY A 69 -4.16 13.41 8.67
C GLY A 69 -3.44 12.26 9.40
N CYS A 70 -2.15 12.07 9.18
CA CYS A 70 -1.43 10.94 9.79
C CYS A 70 -1.22 11.18 11.29
N THR A 71 -1.26 10.09 12.07
CA THR A 71 -0.92 10.13 13.51
C THR A 71 0.59 10.20 13.71
N GLY A 72 1.02 10.59 14.92
CA GLY A 72 2.44 10.63 15.29
C GLY A 72 3.08 9.26 15.55
N LYS A 73 2.32 8.15 15.53
CA LYS A 73 2.81 6.80 15.85
C LYS A 73 2.97 5.88 14.63
N GLY A 74 2.48 6.31 13.47
CA GLY A 74 2.51 5.53 12.23
C GLY A 74 3.67 5.92 11.31
N ASN A 75 4.01 5.02 10.39
CA ASN A 75 5.02 5.27 9.36
C ASN A 75 4.54 6.27 8.29
N ASP A 76 3.22 6.41 8.12
CA ASP A 76 2.66 7.21 7.03
C ASP A 76 3.02 8.69 7.12
N GLN A 77 3.17 9.26 8.33
CA GLN A 77 3.66 10.63 8.47
C GLN A 77 5.02 10.80 7.79
N VAL A 78 5.92 9.82 7.95
CA VAL A 78 7.25 9.88 7.35
C VAL A 78 7.14 9.74 5.84
N ARG A 79 6.31 8.81 5.35
CA ARG A 79 6.12 8.57 3.91
C ARG A 79 5.58 9.80 3.17
N PHE A 80 4.60 10.49 3.76
CA PHE A 80 4.08 11.75 3.22
C PHE A 80 5.11 12.87 3.31
N GLU A 81 5.64 13.14 4.51
CA GLU A 81 6.51 14.28 4.75
C GLU A 81 7.83 14.19 3.98
N VAL A 82 8.44 13.01 3.89
CA VAL A 82 9.66 12.81 3.08
C VAL A 82 9.38 13.11 1.60
N THR A 83 8.26 12.62 1.07
CA THR A 83 7.87 12.90 -0.32
C THR A 83 7.64 14.40 -0.54
N TYR A 84 6.90 15.06 0.36
CA TYR A 84 6.70 16.51 0.30
C TYR A 84 8.03 17.27 0.34
N ARG A 85 8.95 16.89 1.23
CA ARG A 85 10.24 17.58 1.37
C ARG A 85 11.16 17.36 0.18
N LEU A 86 11.14 16.18 -0.44
CA LEU A 86 11.92 15.89 -1.64
C LEU A 86 11.38 16.64 -2.86
N MET A 87 10.06 16.76 -2.97
CA MET A 87 9.44 17.39 -4.14
C MET A 87 9.31 18.90 -3.99
N GLU A 88 8.95 19.39 -2.81
CA GLU A 88 8.64 20.80 -2.54
C GLU A 88 9.14 21.24 -1.15
N PRO A 89 10.47 21.38 -0.97
CA PRO A 89 11.11 21.53 0.34
C PRO A 89 10.66 22.79 1.10
N LYS A 90 10.27 23.85 0.38
CA LYS A 90 9.93 25.17 0.93
C LYS A 90 8.47 25.28 1.39
N MET A 91 7.61 24.35 1.01
CA MET A 91 6.20 24.41 1.36
C MET A 91 6.01 24.01 2.84
N GLU A 92 5.11 24.71 3.51
CA GLU A 92 4.76 24.38 4.89
C GLU A 92 4.04 23.02 4.92
N VAL A 93 4.29 22.21 5.94
CA VAL A 93 3.59 20.94 6.12
C VAL A 93 2.90 20.96 7.47
N ILE A 94 1.59 20.74 7.46
CA ILE A 94 0.75 20.75 8.65
C ILE A 94 0.18 19.34 8.85
N ALA A 95 0.36 18.80 10.04
CA ALA A 95 -0.21 17.53 10.47
C ALA A 95 -1.16 17.77 11.67
N PRO A 96 -2.44 18.16 11.46
CA PRO A 96 -3.34 18.59 12.53
C PRO A 96 -3.43 17.59 13.67
N VAL A 97 -3.52 16.30 13.36
CA VAL A 97 -3.62 15.19 14.33
C VAL A 97 -2.45 15.16 15.33
N ARG A 98 -1.31 15.76 15.00
CA ARG A 98 -0.13 15.84 15.87
C ARG A 98 -0.05 17.12 16.71
N VAL A 99 -0.75 18.18 16.31
CA VAL A 99 -0.58 19.53 16.89
C VAL A 99 -1.84 20.09 17.52
N TRP A 100 -3.03 19.59 17.14
CA TRP A 100 -4.28 20.10 17.67
C TRP A 100 -4.53 19.69 19.13
N GLU A 101 -5.51 20.35 19.73
CA GLU A 101 -5.89 20.19 21.12
C GLU A 101 -6.61 18.86 21.41
N PHE A 102 -7.28 18.28 20.42
CA PHE A 102 -8.13 17.09 20.61
C PHE A 102 -7.31 15.86 21.01
N LYS A 103 -7.69 15.23 22.12
CA LYS A 103 -7.06 14.02 22.67
C LYS A 103 -7.89 12.77 22.44
N THR A 104 -9.18 12.93 22.21
CA THR A 104 -10.12 11.81 22.04
C THR A 104 -10.96 11.99 20.79
N ARG A 105 -11.45 10.86 20.26
CA ARG A 105 -12.39 10.86 19.13
C ARG A 105 -13.72 11.55 19.49
N ASP A 106 -14.09 11.55 20.76
CA ASP A 106 -15.32 12.18 21.23
C ASP A 106 -15.20 13.71 21.18
N GLU A 107 -14.04 14.26 21.57
CA GLU A 107 -13.72 15.68 21.37
C GLU A 107 -13.76 16.09 19.89
N GLU A 108 -13.22 15.26 19.00
CA GLU A 108 -13.29 15.50 17.54
C GLU A 108 -14.74 15.51 17.01
N ILE A 109 -15.60 14.63 17.55
CA ILE A 109 -17.02 14.56 17.20
C ILE A 109 -17.76 15.80 17.70
N ASP A 110 -17.48 16.25 18.92
CA ASP A 110 -18.12 17.42 19.50
C ASP A 110 -17.70 18.71 18.79
N TYR A 111 -16.41 18.84 18.44
CA TYR A 111 -15.96 19.90 17.54
C TYR A 111 -16.69 19.85 16.19
N ALA A 112 -16.79 18.67 15.57
CA ALA A 112 -17.46 18.54 14.29
C ALA A 112 -18.95 18.92 14.37
N LYS A 113 -19.66 18.55 15.44
CA LYS A 113 -21.05 18.98 15.68
C LYS A 113 -21.14 20.50 15.86
N ALA A 114 -20.27 21.08 16.68
CA ALA A 114 -20.24 22.52 16.93
C ALA A 114 -19.97 23.34 15.66
N GLN A 115 -19.17 22.80 14.73
CA GLN A 115 -18.85 23.41 13.45
C GLN A 115 -19.82 23.02 12.31
N GLY A 116 -20.89 22.26 12.60
CA GLY A 116 -21.85 21.80 11.58
C GLY A 116 -21.26 20.84 10.53
N ILE A 117 -20.13 20.20 10.83
CA ILE A 117 -19.47 19.23 9.94
C ILE A 117 -20.22 17.89 10.02
N PRO A 118 -20.74 17.37 8.90
CA PRO A 118 -21.51 16.12 8.91
C PRO A 118 -20.61 14.91 9.20
N VAL A 119 -20.76 14.31 10.38
CA VAL A 119 -20.08 13.06 10.78
C VAL A 119 -21.08 11.91 10.76
N PRO A 120 -20.83 10.82 10.01
CA PRO A 120 -21.70 9.65 10.03
C PRO A 120 -21.67 8.98 11.41
N VAL A 121 -22.85 8.73 11.99
CA VAL A 121 -23.03 8.00 13.25
C VAL A 121 -23.04 6.51 12.94
N THR A 122 -21.89 5.93 12.63
CA THR A 122 -21.75 4.48 12.41
C THR A 122 -21.12 3.82 13.63
N LYS A 123 -21.56 2.59 13.96
CA LYS A 123 -20.88 1.74 14.94
C LYS A 123 -19.39 1.67 14.60
N LYS A 124 -18.55 1.93 15.61
CA LYS A 124 -17.08 1.86 15.50
C LYS A 124 -16.68 0.45 15.06
N SER A 125 -15.96 0.36 13.94
CA SER A 125 -15.01 -0.74 13.77
C SER A 125 -13.89 -0.53 14.80
N PRO A 126 -13.50 -1.55 15.58
CA PRO A 126 -12.34 -1.44 16.47
C PRO A 126 -11.02 -1.42 15.70
N TYR A 127 -11.05 -1.70 14.40
CA TYR A 127 -9.88 -1.82 13.54
C TYR A 127 -9.58 -0.53 12.79
N SER A 128 -8.29 -0.22 12.68
CA SER A 128 -7.76 0.71 11.68
C SER A 128 -7.55 -0.06 10.38
N ILE A 129 -8.15 0.44 9.30
CA ILE A 129 -8.29 -0.26 8.03
C ILE A 129 -7.83 0.66 6.92
N ASP A 130 -6.88 0.17 6.14
CA ASP A 130 -6.50 0.80 4.89
C ASP A 130 -6.61 -0.19 3.73
N THR A 131 -7.08 0.28 2.58
CA THR A 131 -7.37 -0.56 1.42
C THR A 131 -7.22 0.22 0.14
N ASN A 132 -6.48 -0.35 -0.80
CA ASN A 132 -6.41 0.12 -2.17
C ASN A 132 -6.63 -1.07 -3.13
N VAL A 133 -6.49 -0.84 -4.44
CA VAL A 133 -6.74 -1.89 -5.44
C VAL A 133 -5.69 -3.01 -5.43
N TYR A 134 -4.51 -2.78 -4.84
CA TYR A 134 -3.46 -3.77 -4.75
C TYR A 134 -3.59 -4.64 -3.51
N GLY A 135 -3.95 -4.06 -2.36
CA GLY A 135 -4.13 -4.83 -1.13
C GLY A 135 -4.73 -4.03 0.02
N ARG A 136 -4.74 -4.68 1.18
CA ARG A 136 -5.43 -4.23 2.38
C ARG A 136 -4.61 -4.49 3.63
N ALA A 137 -4.62 -3.53 4.57
CA ALA A 137 -3.99 -3.61 5.87
C ALA A 137 -5.04 -3.45 7.00
N ILE A 138 -4.87 -4.21 8.08
CA ILE A 138 -5.69 -4.18 9.29
C ILE A 138 -4.79 -4.18 10.52
N GLU A 139 -5.08 -3.26 11.45
CA GLU A 139 -4.41 -3.16 12.74
C GLU A 139 -5.41 -2.74 13.85
N CYS A 140 -4.90 -2.58 15.08
CA CYS A 140 -5.63 -2.16 16.27
C CYS A 140 -6.68 -3.16 16.80
N GLY A 141 -7.27 -2.83 17.94
CA GLY A 141 -8.29 -3.64 18.60
C GLY A 141 -7.69 -4.94 19.14
N VAL A 142 -8.41 -6.06 18.97
CA VAL A 142 -7.95 -7.38 19.44
C VAL A 142 -6.65 -7.85 18.78
N LEU A 143 -6.26 -7.25 17.65
CA LEU A 143 -5.05 -7.61 16.91
C LEU A 143 -3.76 -7.16 17.60
N GLU A 144 -3.83 -6.22 18.55
CA GLU A 144 -2.64 -5.77 19.30
C GLU A 144 -2.10 -6.85 20.25
N ASP A 145 -2.95 -7.81 20.66
CA ASP A 145 -2.54 -8.98 21.43
C ASP A 145 -2.10 -10.09 20.47
N PRO A 146 -0.79 -10.41 20.36
CA PRO A 146 -0.29 -11.44 19.45
C PRO A 146 -0.77 -12.86 19.80
N TRP A 147 -1.35 -13.06 20.99
CA TRP A 147 -1.93 -14.32 21.41
C TRP A 147 -3.39 -14.52 20.95
N LYS A 148 -3.99 -13.50 20.34
CA LYS A 148 -5.34 -13.58 19.77
C LYS A 148 -5.28 -13.92 18.29
N GLU A 149 -5.98 -14.96 17.89
CA GLU A 149 -6.21 -15.25 16.47
C GLU A 149 -6.97 -14.09 15.81
N PRO A 150 -6.59 -13.65 14.59
CA PRO A 150 -7.32 -12.63 13.88
C PRO A 150 -8.76 -13.10 13.61
N PRO A 151 -9.80 -12.35 14.02
CA PRO A 151 -11.18 -12.79 13.83
C PRO A 151 -11.58 -12.68 12.34
N GLU A 152 -12.46 -13.58 11.90
CA GLU A 152 -12.77 -13.72 10.47
C GLU A 152 -13.42 -12.46 9.84
N ASP A 153 -14.07 -11.62 10.64
CA ASP A 153 -14.75 -10.41 10.17
C ASP A 153 -13.82 -9.29 9.72
N ILE A 154 -12.51 -9.40 9.97
CA ILE A 154 -11.52 -8.43 9.47
C ILE A 154 -11.24 -8.60 7.97
N TYR A 155 -11.41 -9.81 7.45
CA TYR A 155 -11.08 -10.17 6.09
C TYR A 155 -12.20 -9.76 5.14
N LYS A 156 -11.83 -9.11 4.03
CA LYS A 156 -12.78 -8.61 3.03
C LYS A 156 -12.39 -8.97 1.60
N LEU A 157 -11.10 -9.09 1.32
CA LEU A 157 -10.60 -9.47 0.00
C LEU A 157 -10.49 -10.98 -0.15
N THR A 158 -10.38 -11.71 0.95
CA THR A 158 -10.10 -13.16 0.97
C THR A 158 -11.18 -13.94 1.69
N THR A 159 -11.56 -15.08 1.13
CA THR A 159 -12.45 -16.06 1.73
C THR A 159 -11.70 -16.88 2.78
N ASP A 160 -12.34 -17.21 3.90
CA ASP A 160 -11.82 -18.21 4.86
C ASP A 160 -11.41 -19.47 4.09
N PRO A 161 -10.16 -19.97 4.22
CA PRO A 161 -9.75 -21.22 3.59
C PRO A 161 -10.69 -22.41 3.89
N LYS A 162 -11.38 -22.42 5.03
CA LYS A 162 -12.39 -23.45 5.37
C LYS A 162 -13.68 -23.35 4.55
N LYS A 163 -13.94 -22.19 3.94
CA LYS A 163 -15.10 -21.89 3.09
C LYS A 163 -14.72 -21.70 1.62
N ALA A 164 -13.43 -21.81 1.28
CA ALA A 164 -12.95 -21.73 -0.08
C ALA A 164 -13.47 -22.93 -0.92
N PRO A 165 -13.50 -22.81 -2.26
CA PRO A 165 -13.89 -23.93 -3.11
C PRO A 165 -13.03 -25.18 -2.89
N ASN A 166 -13.66 -26.36 -2.88
CA ASN A 166 -12.96 -27.65 -2.80
C ASN A 166 -12.24 -28.05 -4.10
N THR A 167 -12.39 -27.26 -5.17
CA THR A 167 -11.73 -27.48 -6.46
C THR A 167 -10.63 -26.44 -6.65
N PRO A 168 -9.39 -26.84 -6.98
CA PRO A 168 -8.31 -25.88 -7.24
C PRO A 168 -8.62 -25.03 -8.49
N ALA A 169 -8.10 -23.82 -8.50
CA ALA A 169 -8.04 -22.99 -9.70
C ALA A 169 -6.62 -23.11 -10.28
N TYR A 170 -6.52 -23.37 -11.58
CA TYR A 170 -5.27 -23.29 -12.32
C TYR A 170 -5.22 -21.94 -13.02
N VAL A 171 -4.07 -21.26 -12.93
CA VAL A 171 -3.86 -19.93 -13.49
C VAL A 171 -2.51 -19.94 -14.19
N GLU A 172 -2.50 -19.67 -15.50
CA GLU A 172 -1.28 -19.45 -16.27
C GLU A 172 -1.04 -17.94 -16.39
N ILE A 173 0.16 -17.47 -16.02
CA ILE A 173 0.52 -16.05 -16.08
C ILE A 173 1.68 -15.89 -17.05
N GLU A 174 1.45 -15.16 -18.14
CA GLU A 174 2.52 -14.79 -19.06
C GLU A 174 3.18 -13.49 -18.61
N PHE A 175 4.51 -13.52 -18.47
CA PHE A 175 5.32 -12.33 -18.22
C PHE A 175 6.06 -11.90 -19.49
N THR A 176 6.27 -10.60 -19.62
CA THR A 176 7.19 -10.02 -20.59
C THR A 176 8.04 -9.00 -19.85
N GLN A 177 9.35 -9.23 -19.81
CA GLN A 177 10.31 -8.34 -19.15
C GLN A 177 9.94 -8.02 -17.69
N GLY A 178 9.64 -9.07 -16.91
CA GLY A 178 9.23 -8.97 -15.51
C GLY A 178 7.82 -8.42 -15.28
N VAL A 179 7.08 -8.06 -16.33
CA VAL A 179 5.73 -7.50 -16.22
C VAL A 179 4.68 -8.54 -16.62
N PRO A 180 3.68 -8.86 -15.78
CA PRO A 180 2.60 -9.77 -16.16
C PRO A 180 1.72 -9.14 -17.25
N LYS A 181 1.42 -9.90 -18.31
CA LYS A 181 0.68 -9.44 -19.50
C LYS A 181 -0.61 -10.22 -19.74
N LYS A 182 -0.62 -11.53 -19.48
CA LYS A 182 -1.78 -12.39 -19.74
C LYS A 182 -2.12 -13.28 -18.56
N ILE A 183 -3.40 -13.63 -18.45
CA ILE A 183 -3.91 -14.71 -17.61
C ILE A 183 -4.64 -15.69 -18.53
N ASP A 184 -4.27 -16.96 -18.49
CA ASP A 184 -4.87 -18.04 -19.30
C ASP A 184 -4.97 -17.67 -20.78
N GLY A 185 -3.84 -17.23 -21.36
CA GLY A 185 -3.73 -16.77 -22.75
C GLY A 185 -4.44 -15.45 -23.09
N THR A 186 -5.20 -14.87 -22.17
CA THR A 186 -5.95 -13.61 -22.39
C THR A 186 -5.15 -12.40 -21.91
N ALA A 187 -4.95 -11.42 -22.78
CA ALA A 187 -4.21 -10.20 -22.44
C ALA A 187 -5.04 -9.22 -21.61
N TYR A 188 -4.43 -8.65 -20.58
CA TYR A 188 -5.06 -7.66 -19.70
C TYR A 188 -4.20 -6.41 -19.56
N GLN A 189 -4.86 -5.28 -19.31
CA GLN A 189 -4.17 -4.10 -18.77
C GLN A 189 -3.74 -4.39 -17.31
N PRO A 190 -2.62 -3.84 -16.83
CA PRO A 190 -2.07 -4.17 -15.51
C PRO A 190 -3.07 -4.08 -14.35
N LEU A 191 -3.88 -3.01 -14.31
CA LEU A 191 -4.91 -2.83 -13.29
C LEU A 191 -5.97 -3.95 -13.30
N GLU A 192 -6.44 -4.34 -14.48
CA GLU A 192 -7.46 -5.39 -14.62
C GLU A 192 -6.87 -6.77 -14.33
N LEU A 193 -5.61 -7.00 -14.70
CA LEU A 193 -4.86 -8.21 -14.33
C LEU A 193 -4.80 -8.38 -12.80
N VAL A 194 -4.41 -7.32 -12.08
CA VAL A 194 -4.37 -7.32 -10.61
C VAL A 194 -5.75 -7.57 -10.01
N LYS A 195 -6.80 -6.90 -10.51
CA LYS A 195 -8.17 -7.15 -10.03
C LYS A 195 -8.61 -8.59 -10.25
N ARG A 196 -8.29 -9.17 -11.41
CA ARG A 196 -8.65 -10.55 -11.74
C ARG A 196 -7.93 -11.55 -10.84
N LEU A 197 -6.64 -11.34 -10.57
CA LEU A 197 -5.90 -12.19 -9.62
C LEU A 197 -6.38 -11.98 -8.17
N ASN A 198 -6.79 -10.78 -7.80
CA ASN A 198 -7.43 -10.53 -6.50
C ASN A 198 -8.74 -11.31 -6.36
N GLU A 199 -9.56 -11.37 -7.41
CA GLU A 199 -10.79 -12.16 -7.42
C GLU A 199 -10.50 -13.68 -7.30
N ILE A 200 -9.61 -14.20 -8.16
CA ILE A 200 -9.28 -15.64 -8.18
C ILE A 200 -8.62 -16.06 -6.86
N GLY A 201 -7.56 -15.37 -6.46
CA GLY A 201 -6.84 -15.67 -5.23
C GLY A 201 -7.70 -15.44 -3.98
N GLY A 202 -8.45 -14.35 -3.96
CA GLY A 202 -9.35 -14.01 -2.86
C GLY A 202 -10.43 -15.06 -2.63
N LYS A 203 -11.03 -15.59 -3.70
CA LYS A 203 -11.99 -16.71 -3.63
C LYS A 203 -11.37 -17.98 -3.03
N HIS A 204 -10.07 -18.18 -3.19
CA HIS A 204 -9.33 -19.35 -2.70
C HIS A 204 -8.56 -19.09 -1.39
N GLY A 205 -8.80 -17.96 -0.72
CA GLY A 205 -8.15 -17.61 0.55
C GLY A 205 -6.66 -17.26 0.46
N VAL A 206 -6.15 -16.99 -0.74
CA VAL A 206 -4.74 -16.68 -0.98
C VAL A 206 -4.41 -15.26 -0.53
N GLY A 207 -3.24 -15.08 0.09
CA GLY A 207 -2.67 -13.75 0.37
C GLY A 207 -3.08 -13.14 1.70
N ARG A 208 -3.50 -13.95 2.69
CA ARG A 208 -3.59 -13.55 4.09
C ARG A 208 -2.21 -13.60 4.75
N THR A 209 -1.76 -12.49 5.32
CA THR A 209 -0.51 -12.40 6.08
C THR A 209 -0.81 -11.91 7.50
N ASP A 210 -0.29 -12.60 8.50
CA ASP A 210 -0.24 -12.16 9.91
C ASP A 210 1.22 -11.99 10.31
N MET A 211 1.61 -10.78 10.71
CA MET A 211 3.00 -10.51 11.08
C MET A 211 3.13 -9.45 12.17
N ILE A 212 4.21 -9.60 12.95
CA ILE A 212 4.75 -8.53 13.76
C ILE A 212 5.86 -7.88 12.94
N GLU A 213 5.72 -6.59 12.67
CA GLU A 213 6.65 -5.83 11.85
C GLU A 213 7.42 -4.78 12.65
N ASN A 214 8.56 -4.34 12.11
CA ASN A 214 9.38 -3.28 12.70
C ASN A 214 9.05 -1.93 12.07
N ARG A 215 8.44 -1.02 12.82
CA ARG A 215 8.16 0.33 12.32
C ARG A 215 9.44 1.16 12.26
N LEU A 216 9.49 2.06 11.28
CA LEU A 216 10.57 3.04 11.15
C LEU A 216 10.68 3.93 12.40
N VAL A 217 9.55 4.19 13.06
CA VAL A 217 9.49 4.99 14.29
C VAL A 217 9.99 4.24 15.54
N GLY A 218 10.54 3.03 15.40
CA GLY A 218 11.27 2.32 16.46
C GLY A 218 10.42 1.40 17.35
N ILE A 219 9.17 1.13 16.98
CA ILE A 219 8.29 0.20 17.69
C ILE A 219 7.93 -1.00 16.82
N LYS A 220 7.57 -2.11 17.45
CA LYS A 220 6.92 -3.23 16.76
C LYS A 220 5.40 -3.04 16.73
N SER A 221 4.76 -3.53 15.68
CA SER A 221 3.30 -3.60 15.57
C SER A 221 2.87 -4.90 14.93
N ARG A 222 1.75 -5.47 15.37
CA ARG A 222 1.11 -6.59 14.68
C ARG A 222 0.15 -6.04 13.63
N GLU A 223 0.31 -6.48 12.39
CA GLU A 223 -0.55 -6.11 11.27
C GLU A 223 -0.98 -7.34 10.48
N ILE A 224 -2.23 -7.29 10.01
CA ILE A 224 -2.82 -8.29 9.13
C ILE A 224 -2.94 -7.68 7.75
N TYR A 225 -2.56 -8.44 6.72
CA TYR A 225 -2.67 -8.01 5.33
C TYR A 225 -3.49 -8.97 4.49
N GLU A 226 -4.20 -8.43 3.50
CA GLU A 226 -4.79 -9.18 2.39
C GLU A 226 -4.24 -8.65 1.07
N ASN A 227 -3.55 -9.49 0.30
CA ASN A 227 -3.09 -9.14 -1.04
C ASN A 227 -2.97 -10.39 -1.93
N PRO A 228 -4.10 -10.92 -2.43
CA PRO A 228 -4.09 -12.15 -3.23
C PRO A 228 -3.26 -12.02 -4.50
N ALA A 229 -3.44 -10.93 -5.27
CA ALA A 229 -2.74 -10.73 -6.53
C ALA A 229 -1.22 -10.62 -6.34
N GLY A 230 -0.77 -9.82 -5.38
CA GLY A 230 0.64 -9.67 -5.03
C GLY A 230 1.26 -10.99 -4.61
N THR A 231 0.59 -11.78 -3.77
CA THR A 231 1.07 -13.12 -3.39
C THR A 231 1.23 -14.03 -4.61
N ILE A 232 0.23 -14.11 -5.50
CA ILE A 232 0.29 -14.92 -6.72
C ILE A 232 1.43 -14.44 -7.63
N LEU A 233 1.53 -13.14 -7.87
CA LEU A 233 2.50 -12.55 -8.77
C LEU A 233 3.94 -12.69 -8.26
N HIS A 234 4.17 -12.51 -6.95
CA HIS A 234 5.51 -12.69 -6.36
C HIS A 234 5.99 -14.14 -6.45
N LEU A 235 5.08 -15.11 -6.29
CA LEU A 235 5.42 -16.52 -6.48
C LEU A 235 5.74 -16.80 -7.96
N ALA A 236 4.86 -16.37 -8.87
CA ALA A 236 5.01 -16.64 -10.30
C ALA A 236 6.29 -16.01 -10.90
N ILE A 237 6.59 -14.74 -10.56
CA ILE A 237 7.80 -14.08 -11.09
C ILE A 237 9.07 -14.71 -10.54
N ARG A 238 9.09 -15.11 -9.25
CA ARG A 238 10.25 -15.76 -8.64
C ARG A 238 10.52 -17.12 -9.27
N ASP A 239 9.47 -17.89 -9.54
CA ASP A 239 9.60 -19.20 -10.17
C ASP A 239 10.08 -19.05 -11.63
N LEU A 240 9.59 -18.04 -12.36
CA LEU A 240 10.09 -17.73 -13.71
C LEU A 240 11.56 -17.27 -13.70
N GLU A 241 11.93 -16.40 -12.77
CA GLU A 241 13.32 -15.95 -12.59
C GLU A 241 14.26 -17.12 -12.31
N SER A 242 13.83 -18.09 -11.50
CA SER A 242 14.61 -19.30 -11.20
C SER A 242 14.90 -20.17 -12.44
N LEU A 243 14.06 -20.04 -13.48
CA LEU A 243 14.20 -20.74 -14.75
C LEU A 243 15.11 -20.01 -15.72
N VAL A 244 15.04 -18.67 -15.77
CA VAL A 244 15.66 -17.87 -16.84
C VAL A 244 16.95 -17.16 -16.45
N LEU A 245 17.25 -17.02 -15.15
CA LEU A 245 18.41 -16.28 -14.67
C LEU A 245 19.50 -17.18 -14.11
N ASP A 246 20.75 -16.72 -14.23
CA ASP A 246 21.87 -17.41 -13.63
C ASP A 246 21.88 -17.27 -12.09
N ARG A 247 22.60 -18.19 -11.45
CA ARG A 247 22.67 -18.31 -9.99
C ARG A 247 23.14 -17.02 -9.30
N GLU A 248 24.13 -16.33 -9.86
CA GLU A 248 24.73 -15.16 -9.20
C GLU A 248 23.79 -13.94 -9.33
N SER A 249 23.12 -13.78 -10.47
CA SER A 249 22.07 -12.77 -10.63
C SER A 249 20.91 -12.97 -9.66
N LEU A 250 20.45 -14.21 -9.46
CA LEU A 250 19.40 -14.52 -8.47
C LEU A 250 19.83 -14.18 -7.04
N ARG A 251 21.03 -14.62 -6.63
CA ARG A 251 21.56 -14.35 -5.28
C ARG A 251 21.77 -12.87 -5.01
N PHE A 252 22.31 -12.15 -5.99
CA PHE A 252 22.54 -10.71 -5.83
C PHE A 252 21.23 -9.93 -5.76
N LYS A 253 20.20 -10.36 -6.52
CA LYS A 253 18.85 -9.79 -6.42
C LYS A 253 18.33 -9.82 -4.99
N GLU A 254 18.51 -10.90 -4.22
CA GLU A 254 17.95 -11.01 -2.86
C GLU A 254 18.34 -9.82 -1.96
N ALA A 255 19.61 -9.42 -1.98
CA ALA A 255 20.09 -8.27 -1.20
C ALA A 255 19.47 -6.94 -1.68
N LEU A 256 19.32 -6.78 -3.00
CA LEU A 256 18.71 -5.59 -3.59
C LEU A 256 17.20 -5.53 -3.35
N SER A 257 16.50 -6.67 -3.40
CA SER A 257 15.07 -6.80 -3.10
C SER A 257 14.78 -6.37 -1.66
N LEU A 258 15.60 -6.81 -0.70
CA LEU A 258 15.50 -6.37 0.69
C LEU A 258 15.66 -4.86 0.80
N LYS A 259 16.68 -4.30 0.13
CA LYS A 259 16.90 -2.85 0.18
C LYS A 259 15.76 -2.06 -0.48
N TYR A 260 15.23 -2.55 -1.59
CA TYR A 260 14.09 -1.95 -2.28
C TYR A 260 12.86 -1.91 -1.36
N ALA A 261 12.60 -3.01 -0.64
CA ALA A 261 11.51 -3.11 0.31
C ALA A 261 11.67 -2.13 1.48
N GLU A 262 12.88 -2.02 2.05
CA GLU A 262 13.18 -1.05 3.10
C GLU A 262 12.95 0.40 2.65
N LEU A 263 13.47 0.78 1.48
CA LEU A 263 13.31 2.14 0.95
C LEU A 263 11.83 2.47 0.76
N THR A 264 11.06 1.54 0.22
CA THR A 264 9.62 1.70 0.03
C THR A 264 8.89 1.83 1.37
N TYR A 265 9.17 0.93 2.32
CA TYR A 265 8.54 0.94 3.64
C TYR A 265 8.83 2.24 4.40
N ASN A 266 10.06 2.75 4.28
CA ASN A 266 10.56 3.95 4.95
C ASN A 266 10.16 5.27 4.26
N GLY A 267 9.40 5.23 3.16
CA GLY A 267 8.96 6.44 2.46
C GLY A 267 10.03 7.10 1.59
N LEU A 268 11.11 6.37 1.26
CA LEU A 268 12.24 6.84 0.48
C LEU A 268 12.07 6.59 -1.03
N TRP A 269 10.82 6.57 -1.50
CA TRP A 269 10.46 6.25 -2.89
C TRP A 269 11.11 7.19 -3.90
N TRP A 270 11.24 8.48 -3.56
CA TRP A 270 11.78 9.53 -4.42
C TRP A 270 13.29 9.78 -4.22
N THR A 271 14.01 8.83 -3.62
CA THR A 271 15.46 8.98 -3.40
C THR A 271 16.29 8.51 -4.59
N PRO A 272 17.51 9.04 -4.78
CA PRO A 272 18.40 8.60 -5.86
C PRO A 272 18.70 7.10 -5.84
N LEU A 273 18.90 6.51 -4.65
CA LEU A 273 19.16 5.07 -4.53
C LEU A 273 17.98 4.24 -5.03
N LYS A 274 16.73 4.65 -4.72
CA LYS A 274 15.54 3.97 -5.25
C LYS A 274 15.52 4.01 -6.78
N ALA A 275 15.76 5.18 -7.39
CA ALA A 275 15.81 5.31 -8.85
C ALA A 275 16.92 4.47 -9.49
N GLN A 276 18.07 4.34 -8.83
CA GLN A 276 19.16 3.45 -9.27
C GLN A 276 18.76 1.97 -9.21
N LEU A 277 18.02 1.56 -8.18
CA LEU A 277 17.49 0.20 -8.08
C LEU A 277 16.42 -0.07 -9.14
N ASP A 278 15.56 0.90 -9.45
CA ASP A 278 14.62 0.77 -10.57
C ASP A 278 15.38 0.50 -11.88
N ALA A 279 16.41 1.31 -12.18
CA ALA A 279 17.22 1.12 -13.39
C ALA A 279 17.93 -0.25 -13.41
N TYR A 280 18.41 -0.73 -12.27
CA TYR A 280 18.96 -2.08 -12.14
C TYR A 280 17.91 -3.15 -12.48
N PHE A 281 16.71 -3.05 -11.91
CA PHE A 281 15.65 -4.04 -12.13
C PHE A 281 15.00 -3.96 -13.51
N GLU A 282 15.06 -2.82 -14.19
CA GLU A 282 14.73 -2.75 -15.61
C GLU A 282 15.72 -3.58 -16.43
N LYS A 283 17.04 -3.40 -16.20
CA LYS A 283 18.08 -4.17 -16.90
C LYS A 283 18.05 -5.66 -16.56
N TYR A 284 17.76 -5.99 -15.29
CA TYR A 284 17.66 -7.37 -14.80
C TYR A 284 16.59 -8.18 -15.54
N HIS A 285 15.56 -7.51 -16.03
CA HIS A 285 14.39 -8.10 -16.68
C HIS A 285 14.36 -7.87 -18.20
N GLU A 286 15.44 -7.40 -18.83
CA GLU A 286 15.50 -7.19 -20.28
C GLU A 286 15.32 -8.48 -21.09
#